data_AF-A0A6I6WVZ8-F1
#
_entry.id   AF-A0A6I6WVZ8-F1
#
_cell.length_a   1.000
_cell.length_b   1.000
_cell.length_c   1.000
_cell.angle_alpha   90.00
_cell.angle_beta   90.00
_cell.angle_gamma   90.00
#
_symmetry.space_group_name_H-M   'P 1'
#
loop_
_entity.id
_entity.type
_entity.pdbx_description
1 polymer ?
#
loop_
_entity_poly.entity_id
_entity_poly.type
_entity_poly.pdbx_seq_one_letter_code
_entity_poly.pdbx_strand_id
1 'polypeptide(L)'
;MHTRTLARPRLDGAGWVHPYPVTPFSPALYADGGQGEGGDAPGTGQPGSDEGQTTGQAPDSRPTPTAPAPQPAADDESTLPAWAQKALSDARAEAGKSRVAAKEKAADDARADLAQQIGRALGLVDDDQAPDPAALTQQLTTAQEQARTTAVELAVYRAAQAAGADPDALLDSRQFADAVAEVDPTDTAAVRAAIEAAVKANPKLAAAPSGPPRGGAEFAGAPTAPRSAATLHDAIAARLGG
;
A
#
# COMPACT_ATOMS: atom_id res chain seq x y z
N MET A 1 32.68 -31.17 -35.45
CA MET A 1 32.89 -30.27 -34.29
C MET A 1 33.07 -28.85 -34.81
N HIS A 2 32.07 -27.98 -34.61
CA HIS A 2 32.16 -26.56 -34.96
C HIS A 2 31.55 -25.72 -33.84
N THR A 3 32.42 -25.18 -32.99
CA THR A 3 32.06 -24.20 -31.96
C THR A 3 32.10 -22.81 -32.60
N ARG A 4 30.93 -22.20 -32.82
CA ARG A 4 30.82 -20.77 -33.16
C ARG A 4 30.63 -19.96 -31.88
N THR A 5 31.73 -19.38 -31.41
CA THR A 5 31.78 -18.35 -30.36
C THR A 5 31.28 -17.03 -30.93
N LEU A 6 30.19 -16.47 -30.39
CA LEU A 6 29.76 -15.10 -30.68
C LEU A 6 30.44 -14.14 -29.70
N ALA A 7 31.10 -13.12 -30.26
CA ALA A 7 31.76 -12.05 -29.52
C ALA A 7 30.74 -11.20 -28.74
N ARG A 8 30.99 -10.97 -27.46
CA ARG A 8 30.28 -9.98 -26.64
C ARG A 8 30.99 -8.63 -26.79
N PRO A 9 30.32 -7.54 -27.19
CA PRO A 9 30.90 -6.22 -27.02
C PRO A 9 30.76 -5.80 -25.55
N ARG A 10 31.90 -5.54 -24.90
CA ARG A 10 31.95 -4.79 -23.64
C ARG A 10 31.69 -3.32 -23.96
N LEU A 11 30.64 -2.75 -23.35
CA LEU A 11 30.47 -1.30 -23.21
C LEU A 11 30.54 -1.01 -21.71
N ASP A 12 31.76 -0.71 -21.28
CA ASP A 12 32.01 -0.03 -20.00
C ASP A 12 31.52 1.42 -20.16
N GLY A 13 30.52 1.81 -19.36
CA GLY A 13 29.98 3.17 -19.40
C GLY A 13 28.73 3.28 -18.52
N ALA A 14 28.93 3.72 -17.28
CA ALA A 14 27.87 4.03 -16.33
C ALA A 14 26.92 5.12 -16.88
N GLY A 15 25.61 4.87 -16.76
CA GLY A 15 24.58 5.84 -17.07
C GLY A 15 23.23 5.16 -17.23
N TRP A 16 22.42 5.19 -16.18
CA TRP A 16 21.04 4.69 -16.17
C TRP A 16 20.19 5.46 -17.17
N VAL A 17 20.06 4.94 -18.39
CA VAL A 17 19.10 5.44 -19.38
C VAL A 17 17.72 4.92 -18.98
N HIS A 18 16.87 5.80 -18.47
CA HIS A 18 15.47 5.49 -18.11
C HIS A 18 14.59 5.45 -19.37
N PRO A 19 13.92 4.33 -19.66
CA PRO A 19 12.99 4.22 -20.79
C PRO A 19 11.55 4.50 -20.33
N TYR A 20 11.24 5.72 -19.88
CA TYR A 20 9.85 6.08 -19.56
C TYR A 20 9.41 7.37 -20.26
N PRO A 21 8.20 7.40 -20.85
CA PRO A 21 7.62 8.60 -21.44
C PRO A 21 7.32 9.62 -20.34
N VAL A 22 7.65 10.88 -20.60
CA VAL A 22 7.29 12.03 -19.76
C VAL A 22 5.77 12.19 -19.72
N THR A 23 5.15 11.66 -18.68
CA THR A 23 3.76 11.95 -18.30
C THR A 23 3.75 12.97 -17.15
N PRO A 24 2.65 13.73 -16.96
CA PRO A 24 2.59 14.85 -16.00
C PRO A 24 2.76 14.47 -14.52
N PHE A 25 2.90 13.19 -14.19
CA PHE A 25 3.07 12.68 -12.83
C PHE A 25 4.43 11.99 -12.59
N SER A 26 5.44 12.32 -13.39
CA SER A 26 6.80 11.81 -13.15
C SER A 26 7.45 12.58 -11.98
N PRO A 27 7.99 11.90 -10.95
CA PRO A 27 8.61 12.57 -9.82
C PRO A 27 9.95 13.21 -10.26
N ALA A 28 10.04 14.54 -10.20
CA ALA A 28 11.30 15.24 -10.33
C ALA A 28 12.14 14.95 -9.08
N LEU A 29 13.09 14.01 -9.16
CA LEU A 29 14.16 13.90 -8.18
C LEU A 29 15.06 15.13 -8.29
N TYR A 30 14.85 16.13 -7.44
CA TYR A 30 15.84 17.18 -7.20
C TYR A 30 16.86 16.62 -6.20
N ALA A 31 17.96 16.10 -6.73
CA ALA A 31 19.18 15.85 -5.97
C ALA A 31 20.15 16.98 -6.30
N ASP A 32 20.27 17.96 -5.42
CA ASP A 32 21.46 18.82 -5.37
C ASP A 32 21.82 19.05 -3.88
N GLY A 33 23.07 18.77 -3.57
CA GLY A 33 23.62 18.66 -2.22
C GLY A 33 23.96 20.03 -1.61
N GLY A 34 23.90 20.11 -0.29
CA GLY A 34 24.10 21.34 0.46
C GLY A 34 25.55 21.77 0.68
N GLN A 35 25.69 23.01 1.17
CA GLN A 35 26.79 23.47 2.03
C GLN A 35 26.27 24.70 2.82
N GLY A 36 26.43 24.72 4.14
CA GLY A 36 25.78 25.67 5.05
C GLY A 36 26.56 26.96 5.35
N GLU A 37 25.91 27.86 6.11
CA GLU A 37 26.43 28.63 7.27
C GLU A 37 25.65 29.95 7.50
N GLY A 38 24.92 30.00 8.62
CA GLY A 38 24.97 31.08 9.62
C GLY A 38 24.23 32.42 9.40
N GLY A 39 23.42 32.82 10.40
CA GLY A 39 23.36 34.22 10.84
C GLY A 39 21.99 34.86 11.04
N ASP A 40 21.65 35.13 12.30
CA ASP A 40 20.44 35.72 12.87
C ASP A 40 20.06 37.19 12.49
N ALA A 41 18.73 37.43 12.55
CA ALA A 41 18.00 38.58 13.11
C ALA A 41 17.83 39.95 12.35
N PRO A 42 16.73 40.69 12.63
CA PRO A 42 16.08 41.63 11.71
C PRO A 42 16.27 43.12 12.06
N GLY A 43 15.99 44.03 11.12
CA GLY A 43 16.07 45.48 11.36
C GLY A 43 15.15 46.33 10.47
N THR A 44 14.17 46.96 11.12
CA THR A 44 13.28 48.04 10.65
C THR A 44 14.02 49.38 10.47
N GLY A 45 13.59 50.23 9.51
CA GLY A 45 13.94 51.66 9.51
C GLY A 45 13.74 52.42 8.19
N GLN A 46 12.75 53.29 8.16
CA GLN A 46 12.48 54.40 7.21
C GLN A 46 12.67 55.72 8.00
N PRO A 47 12.62 56.98 7.47
CA PRO A 47 12.82 57.60 6.15
C PRO A 47 13.91 58.72 6.15
N GLY A 48 14.14 59.37 5.01
CA GLY A 48 14.80 60.68 4.92
C GLY A 48 14.15 61.59 3.87
N SER A 49 13.58 62.70 4.34
CA SER A 49 12.95 63.82 3.63
C SER A 49 13.99 64.87 3.20
N ASP A 50 13.75 65.57 2.09
CA ASP A 50 14.37 66.88 1.87
C ASP A 50 13.37 67.85 1.21
N GLU A 51 13.19 69.00 1.87
CA GLU A 51 12.33 70.12 1.53
C GLU A 51 13.12 71.15 0.72
N GLY A 52 12.49 71.75 -0.29
CA GLY A 52 13.03 72.91 -1.01
C GLY A 52 11.90 73.81 -1.51
N GLN A 53 11.62 74.87 -0.78
CA GLN A 53 10.61 75.90 -1.05
C GLN A 53 11.29 77.13 -1.67
N THR A 54 10.77 77.73 -2.75
CA THR A 54 10.54 79.21 -2.89
C THR A 54 9.70 79.56 -4.13
N THR A 55 8.52 80.12 -3.85
CA THR A 55 7.75 81.22 -4.46
C THR A 55 7.91 81.67 -5.93
N GLY A 56 6.78 81.74 -6.64
CA GLY A 56 6.58 82.61 -7.83
C GLY A 56 5.17 82.53 -8.47
N GLN A 57 4.29 83.47 -8.10
CA GLN A 57 3.25 84.14 -8.92
C GLN A 57 2.10 83.33 -9.60
N ALA A 58 0.86 83.59 -9.15
CA ALA A 58 -0.42 83.33 -9.84
C ALA A 58 -0.77 84.54 -10.76
N PRO A 59 -1.69 84.48 -11.76
CA PRO A 59 -2.86 83.57 -11.86
C PRO A 59 -3.13 82.98 -13.26
N ASP A 60 -3.62 81.75 -13.33
CA ASP A 60 -4.61 81.41 -14.38
C ASP A 60 -5.51 80.24 -13.96
N SER A 61 -6.75 80.33 -14.40
CA SER A 61 -7.90 79.59 -13.90
C SER A 61 -7.97 78.19 -14.49
N ARG A 62 -7.93 77.15 -13.65
CA ARG A 62 -8.40 75.81 -14.02
C ARG A 62 -9.27 75.24 -12.89
N PRO A 63 -10.51 74.81 -13.17
CA PRO A 63 -11.39 74.31 -12.13
C PRO A 63 -10.80 73.05 -11.51
N THR A 64 -10.81 72.99 -10.18
CA THR A 64 -10.55 71.81 -9.37
C THR A 64 -11.50 70.68 -9.81
N PRO A 65 -11.01 69.44 -10.03
CA PRO A 65 -11.90 68.31 -10.23
C PRO A 65 -12.68 68.08 -8.93
N THR A 66 -14.00 68.23 -9.01
CA THR A 66 -14.96 67.84 -7.98
C THR A 66 -14.69 66.39 -7.58
N ALA A 67 -14.47 66.16 -6.28
CA ALA A 67 -14.50 64.82 -5.70
C ALA A 67 -15.83 64.14 -6.08
N PRO A 68 -15.85 62.88 -6.54
CA PRO A 68 -17.10 62.18 -6.79
C PRO A 68 -17.95 62.21 -5.52
N ALA A 69 -19.22 62.59 -5.66
CA ALA A 69 -20.19 62.49 -4.59
C ALA A 69 -20.16 61.08 -3.99
N PRO A 70 -20.38 60.92 -2.66
CA PRO A 70 -20.55 59.59 -2.10
C PRO A 70 -21.64 58.87 -2.89
N GLN A 71 -21.30 57.72 -3.47
CA GLN A 71 -22.31 56.82 -4.02
C GLN A 71 -23.34 56.59 -2.90
N PRO A 72 -24.65 56.69 -3.18
CA PRO A 72 -25.65 56.39 -2.18
C PRO A 72 -25.34 54.99 -1.64
N ALA A 73 -25.27 54.87 -0.31
CA ALA A 73 -25.18 53.59 0.35
C ALA A 73 -26.20 52.66 -0.30
N ALA A 74 -25.76 51.47 -0.70
CA ALA A 74 -26.61 50.43 -1.24
C ALA A 74 -27.92 50.41 -0.45
N ASP A 75 -29.03 50.58 -1.17
CA ASP A 75 -30.37 50.72 -0.62
C ASP A 75 -30.58 49.73 0.53
N ASP A 76 -30.73 50.26 1.74
CA ASP A 76 -31.04 49.45 2.92
C ASP A 76 -32.36 48.73 2.63
N GLU A 77 -32.33 47.40 2.52
CA GLU A 77 -33.47 46.59 2.09
C GLU A 77 -34.72 46.86 2.95
N SER A 78 -34.51 47.31 4.19
CA SER A 78 -35.54 47.76 5.12
C SER A 78 -36.37 48.96 4.64
N THR A 79 -35.86 49.75 3.68
CA THR A 79 -36.55 50.90 3.08
C THR A 79 -37.40 50.54 1.86
N LEU A 80 -37.29 49.32 1.34
CA LEU A 80 -38.10 48.83 0.22
C LEU A 80 -39.55 48.52 0.66
N PRO A 81 -40.54 48.61 -0.26
CA PRO A 81 -41.90 48.17 0.03
C PRO A 81 -41.95 46.71 0.48
N ALA A 82 -42.87 46.36 1.38
CA ALA A 82 -42.97 45.00 1.95
C ALA A 82 -43.10 43.89 0.88
N TRP A 83 -43.76 44.17 -0.26
CA TRP A 83 -43.85 43.23 -1.38
C TRP A 83 -42.49 42.97 -2.05
N ALA A 84 -41.63 43.99 -2.13
CA ALA A 84 -40.31 43.90 -2.75
C ALA A 84 -39.31 43.17 -1.82
N GLN A 85 -39.36 43.44 -0.52
CA GLN A 85 -38.59 42.70 0.49
C GLN A 85 -38.95 41.22 0.50
N LYS A 86 -40.24 40.91 0.39
CA LYS A 86 -40.73 39.53 0.28
C LYS A 86 -40.24 38.85 -1.00
N ALA A 87 -40.34 39.52 -2.15
CA ALA A 87 -39.84 38.98 -3.41
C ALA A 87 -38.32 38.72 -3.37
N LEU A 88 -37.54 39.58 -2.72
CA LEU A 88 -36.09 39.41 -2.58
C LEU A 88 -35.74 38.26 -1.65
N SER A 89 -36.48 38.09 -0.56
CA SER A 89 -36.32 36.98 0.38
C SER A 89 -36.71 35.65 -0.26
N ASP A 90 -37.83 35.60 -1.00
CA ASP A 90 -38.27 34.41 -1.72
C ASP A 90 -37.26 34.03 -2.83
N ALA A 91 -36.73 35.02 -3.57
CA ALA A 91 -35.68 34.80 -4.57
C ALA A 91 -34.37 34.29 -3.96
N ARG A 92 -33.98 34.80 -2.79
CA ARG A 92 -32.78 34.34 -2.06
C ARG A 92 -32.96 32.92 -1.52
N ALA A 93 -34.14 32.61 -1.00
CA ALA A 93 -34.47 31.26 -0.54
C ALA A 93 -34.40 30.27 -1.71
N GLU A 94 -34.95 30.64 -2.88
CA GLU A 94 -34.93 29.78 -4.07
C GLU A 94 -33.52 29.62 -4.64
N ALA A 95 -32.73 30.69 -4.69
CA ALA A 95 -31.32 30.61 -5.06
C ALA A 95 -30.51 29.78 -4.06
N GLY A 96 -30.87 29.82 -2.76
CA GLY A 96 -30.30 28.99 -1.73
C GLY A 96 -30.55 27.50 -1.98
N LYS A 97 -31.81 27.12 -2.22
CA LYS A 97 -32.19 25.74 -2.57
C LYS A 97 -31.52 25.27 -3.85
N SER A 98 -31.51 26.11 -4.89
CA SER A 98 -30.86 25.80 -6.17
C SER A 98 -29.37 25.53 -6.00
N ARG A 99 -28.67 26.32 -5.18
CA ARG A 99 -27.24 26.09 -4.87
C ARG A 99 -27.02 24.80 -4.10
N VAL A 100 -27.89 24.46 -3.15
CA VAL A 100 -27.77 23.19 -2.39
C VAL A 100 -28.02 22.00 -3.31
N ALA A 101 -29.11 22.02 -4.09
CA ALA A 101 -29.44 20.95 -5.04
C ALA A 101 -28.35 20.76 -6.10
N ALA A 102 -27.77 21.86 -6.61
CA ALA A 102 -26.66 21.78 -7.57
C ALA A 102 -25.40 21.17 -6.94
N LYS A 103 -25.09 21.49 -5.68
CA LYS A 103 -23.97 20.90 -4.95
C LYS A 103 -24.18 19.42 -4.64
N GLU A 104 -25.40 19.04 -4.26
CA GLU A 104 -25.77 17.65 -4.01
C GLU A 104 -25.67 16.83 -5.28
N LYS A 105 -26.24 17.32 -6.39
CA LYS A 105 -26.11 16.69 -7.71
C LYS A 105 -24.65 16.55 -8.15
N ALA A 106 -23.83 17.59 -7.99
CA ALA A 106 -22.40 17.52 -8.34
C ALA A 106 -21.64 16.50 -7.48
N ALA A 107 -22.00 16.35 -6.21
CA ALA A 107 -21.42 15.35 -5.33
C ALA A 107 -21.83 13.92 -5.72
N ASP A 108 -23.09 13.71 -6.10
CA ASP A 108 -23.58 12.42 -6.56
C ASP A 108 -22.96 12.03 -7.92
N ASP A 109 -22.88 12.98 -8.85
CA ASP A 109 -22.23 12.78 -10.16
C ASP A 109 -20.73 12.44 -9.96
N ALA A 110 -20.01 13.13 -9.06
CA ALA A 110 -18.60 12.81 -8.75
C ALA A 110 -18.41 11.43 -8.09
N ARG A 111 -19.36 10.99 -7.25
CA ARG A 111 -19.34 9.65 -6.65
C ARG A 111 -19.57 8.58 -7.71
N ALA A 112 -20.51 8.81 -8.63
CA ALA A 112 -20.77 7.92 -9.75
C ALA A 112 -19.55 7.81 -10.68
N ASP A 113 -18.92 8.93 -11.02
CA ASP A 113 -17.71 8.96 -11.86
C ASP A 113 -16.54 8.20 -11.23
N LEU A 114 -16.31 8.39 -9.93
CA LEU A 114 -15.27 7.66 -9.20
C LEU A 114 -15.56 6.16 -9.18
N ALA A 115 -16.81 5.77 -8.91
CA ALA A 115 -17.20 4.37 -8.88
C ALA A 115 -17.08 3.72 -10.27
N GLN A 116 -17.36 4.46 -11.36
CA GLN A 116 -17.12 3.98 -12.73
C GLN A 116 -15.62 3.84 -13.04
N GLN A 117 -14.79 4.79 -12.60
CA GLN A 117 -13.33 4.70 -12.77
C GLN A 117 -12.76 3.49 -12.03
N ILE A 118 -13.22 3.23 -10.80
CA ILE A 118 -12.84 2.03 -10.03
C ILE A 118 -13.36 0.77 -10.73
N GLY A 119 -14.62 0.75 -11.17
CA GLY A 119 -15.22 -0.37 -11.90
C GLY A 119 -14.46 -0.72 -13.18
N ARG A 120 -14.07 0.29 -13.96
CA ARG A 120 -13.20 0.13 -15.15
C ARG A 120 -11.81 -0.38 -14.77
N ALA A 121 -11.17 0.19 -13.76
CA ALA A 121 -9.82 -0.20 -13.34
C ALA A 121 -9.76 -1.65 -12.83
N LEU A 122 -10.83 -2.12 -12.18
CA LEU A 122 -10.95 -3.50 -11.73
C LEU A 122 -11.43 -4.45 -12.84
N GLY A 123 -11.85 -3.93 -14.00
CA GLY A 123 -12.34 -4.73 -15.13
C GLY A 123 -13.75 -5.28 -14.93
N LEU A 124 -14.57 -4.62 -14.10
CA LEU A 124 -15.90 -5.08 -13.67
C LEU A 124 -17.05 -4.36 -14.37
N VAL A 125 -16.80 -3.20 -14.97
CA VAL A 125 -17.84 -2.37 -15.60
C VAL A 125 -17.43 -2.11 -17.05
N ASP A 126 -18.19 -2.69 -17.98
CA ASP A 126 -18.29 -2.16 -19.34
C ASP A 126 -19.08 -0.84 -19.26
N ASP A 127 -18.67 0.17 -20.04
CA ASP A 127 -18.94 1.61 -19.88
C ASP A 127 -20.40 2.08 -19.66
N ASP A 128 -21.40 1.20 -19.64
CA ASP A 128 -22.83 1.52 -19.59
C ASP A 128 -23.59 1.01 -18.35
N GLN A 129 -22.93 0.39 -17.36
CA GLN A 129 -23.58 -0.01 -16.10
C GLN A 129 -23.29 0.97 -14.95
N ALA A 130 -24.35 1.40 -14.26
CA ALA A 130 -24.22 2.19 -13.04
C ALA A 130 -23.48 1.32 -12.00
N PRO A 131 -22.34 1.78 -11.46
CA PRO A 131 -21.60 1.01 -10.48
C PRO A 131 -22.42 0.91 -9.20
N ASP A 132 -22.77 -0.31 -8.79
CA ASP A 132 -23.46 -0.55 -7.52
C ASP A 132 -22.43 -0.51 -6.38
N PRO A 133 -22.44 0.52 -5.51
CA PRO A 133 -21.50 0.62 -4.39
C PRO A 133 -21.65 -0.55 -3.39
N ALA A 134 -22.84 -1.15 -3.28
CA ALA A 134 -23.04 -2.32 -2.44
C ALA A 134 -22.30 -3.55 -3.01
N ALA A 135 -22.41 -3.78 -4.32
CA ALA A 135 -21.67 -4.84 -5.02
C ALA A 135 -20.14 -4.65 -4.90
N LEU A 136 -19.63 -3.42 -5.05
CA LEU A 136 -18.20 -3.13 -4.88
C LEU A 136 -17.72 -3.43 -3.46
N THR A 137 -18.51 -3.07 -2.45
CA THR A 137 -18.19 -3.35 -1.04
C THR A 137 -18.15 -4.85 -0.79
N GLN A 138 -19.14 -5.60 -1.29
CA GLN A 138 -19.17 -7.05 -1.16
C GLN A 138 -17.96 -7.72 -1.83
N GLN A 139 -17.60 -7.29 -3.04
CA GLN A 139 -16.43 -7.82 -3.74
C GLN A 139 -15.13 -7.51 -3.02
N LEU A 140 -15.00 -6.32 -2.45
CA LEU A 140 -13.85 -5.95 -1.64
C LEU A 140 -13.74 -6.83 -0.39
N THR A 141 -14.85 -7.08 0.31
CA THR A 141 -14.88 -8.01 1.44
C THR A 141 -14.49 -9.43 1.01
N THR A 142 -15.08 -9.96 -0.07
CA THR A 142 -14.73 -11.29 -0.60
C THR A 142 -13.26 -11.37 -1.00
N ALA A 143 -12.72 -10.35 -1.67
CA ALA A 143 -11.31 -10.31 -2.08
C ALA A 143 -10.37 -10.26 -0.86
N GLN A 144 -10.73 -9.48 0.17
CA GLN A 144 -9.97 -9.42 1.42
C GLN A 144 -9.99 -10.75 2.17
N GLU A 145 -11.15 -11.42 2.23
CA GLU A 145 -11.29 -12.75 2.83
C GLU A 145 -10.45 -13.78 2.08
N GLN A 146 -10.51 -13.81 0.74
CA GLN A 146 -9.68 -14.70 -0.08
C GLN A 146 -8.19 -14.44 0.09
N ALA A 147 -7.78 -13.17 0.10
CA ALA A 147 -6.39 -12.79 0.32
C ALA A 147 -5.91 -13.21 1.71
N ARG A 148 -6.75 -13.04 2.73
CA ARG A 148 -6.46 -13.47 4.10
C ARG A 148 -6.31 -14.99 4.19
N THR A 149 -7.26 -15.75 3.64
CA THR A 149 -7.20 -17.22 3.61
C THR A 149 -5.91 -17.70 2.96
N THR A 150 -5.57 -17.16 1.79
CA THR A 150 -4.33 -17.50 1.07
C THR A 150 -3.09 -17.14 1.88
N ALA A 151 -3.08 -15.98 2.54
CA ALA A 151 -1.97 -15.56 3.37
C ALA A 151 -1.78 -16.47 4.59
N VAL A 152 -2.87 -16.89 5.24
CA VAL A 152 -2.83 -17.85 6.35
C VAL A 152 -2.30 -19.20 5.88
N GLU A 153 -2.84 -19.76 4.79
CA GLU A 153 -2.37 -21.03 4.22
C GLU A 153 -0.87 -21.00 3.95
N LEU A 154 -0.39 -19.95 3.27
CA LEU A 154 1.02 -19.79 2.95
C LEU A 154 1.89 -19.58 4.20
N ALA A 155 1.42 -18.83 5.20
CA ALA A 155 2.12 -18.67 6.46
C ALA A 155 2.25 -20.00 7.20
N VAL A 156 1.19 -20.80 7.21
CA VAL A 156 1.16 -22.15 7.79
C VAL A 156 2.15 -23.07 7.06
N TYR A 157 2.11 -23.14 5.73
CA TYR A 157 3.06 -23.94 4.95
C TYR A 157 4.52 -23.57 5.23
N ARG A 158 4.82 -22.27 5.36
CA ARG A 158 6.19 -21.78 5.65
C ARG A 158 6.64 -22.08 7.08
N ALA A 159 5.73 -22.00 8.05
CA ALA A 159 6.05 -22.16 9.47
C ALA A 159 5.99 -23.62 9.95
N ALA A 160 5.12 -24.46 9.35
CA ALA A 160 4.84 -25.82 9.79
C ALA A 160 6.10 -26.70 9.83
N GLN A 161 6.94 -26.65 8.80
CA GLN A 161 8.16 -27.45 8.75
C GLN A 161 9.11 -27.14 9.92
N ALA A 162 9.29 -25.85 10.26
CA ALA A 162 10.14 -25.43 11.36
C ALA A 162 9.56 -25.82 12.74
N ALA A 163 8.23 -25.92 12.84
CA ALA A 163 7.52 -26.38 14.03
C ALA A 163 7.35 -27.92 14.08
N GLY A 164 7.86 -28.66 13.11
CA GLY A 164 7.72 -30.12 13.03
C GLY A 164 6.27 -30.57 12.82
N ALA A 165 5.44 -29.75 12.19
CA ALA A 165 4.03 -30.00 11.94
C ALA A 165 3.76 -30.38 10.47
N ASP A 166 2.69 -31.13 10.23
CA ASP A 166 2.18 -31.42 8.90
C ASP A 166 1.24 -30.29 8.45
N PRO A 167 1.61 -29.49 7.45
CA PRO A 167 0.78 -28.36 7.01
C PRO A 167 -0.58 -28.80 6.46
N ASP A 168 -0.67 -29.95 5.80
CA ASP A 168 -1.93 -30.41 5.21
C ASP A 168 -2.91 -30.84 6.32
N ALA A 169 -2.40 -31.53 7.35
CA ALA A 169 -3.20 -31.91 8.52
C ALA A 169 -3.63 -30.69 9.36
N LEU A 170 -2.81 -29.64 9.43
CA LEU A 170 -3.16 -28.39 10.10
C LEU A 170 -4.30 -27.67 9.39
N LEU A 171 -4.24 -27.55 8.05
CA LEU A 171 -5.26 -26.84 7.27
C LEU A 171 -6.60 -27.57 7.23
N ASP A 172 -6.63 -28.89 7.43
CA ASP A 172 -7.87 -29.67 7.57
C ASP A 172 -8.49 -29.58 8.98
N SER A 173 -7.73 -29.09 9.97
CA SER A 173 -8.18 -29.03 11.37
C SER A 173 -9.00 -27.78 11.68
N ARG A 174 -10.30 -27.97 11.94
CA ARG A 174 -11.19 -26.88 12.40
C ARG A 174 -10.70 -26.20 13.69
N GLN A 175 -10.17 -26.99 14.63
CA GLN A 175 -9.65 -26.45 15.89
C GLN A 175 -8.44 -25.53 15.67
N PHE A 176 -7.61 -25.83 14.68
CA PHE A 176 -6.51 -24.96 14.30
C PHE A 176 -6.99 -23.71 13.57
N ALA A 177 -7.97 -23.86 12.65
CA ALA A 177 -8.60 -22.73 11.97
C ALA A 177 -9.20 -21.72 12.97
N ASP A 178 -9.89 -22.20 14.01
CA ASP A 178 -10.42 -21.35 15.08
C ASP A 178 -9.32 -20.63 15.88
N ALA A 179 -8.20 -21.32 16.14
CA ALA A 179 -7.07 -20.75 16.89
C ALA A 179 -6.30 -19.67 16.10
N VAL A 180 -6.25 -19.78 14.77
CA VAL A 180 -5.58 -18.82 13.89
C VAL A 180 -6.53 -17.75 13.34
N ALA A 181 -7.83 -17.83 13.65
CA ALA A 181 -8.88 -16.95 13.13
C ALA A 181 -8.68 -15.47 13.47
N GLU A 182 -7.93 -15.14 14.51
CA GLU A 182 -7.58 -13.76 14.92
C GLU A 182 -6.07 -13.48 14.83
N VAL A 183 -5.28 -14.44 14.33
CA VAL A 183 -3.84 -14.28 14.17
C VAL A 183 -3.55 -13.55 12.86
N ASP A 184 -2.61 -12.60 12.92
CA ASP A 184 -2.07 -11.95 11.72
C ASP A 184 -1.16 -12.94 10.98
N PRO A 185 -1.45 -13.31 9.72
CA PRO A 185 -0.62 -14.24 8.94
C PRO A 185 0.78 -13.70 8.64
N THR A 186 1.03 -12.39 8.80
CA THR A 186 2.37 -11.79 8.64
C THR A 186 3.22 -11.89 9.90
N ASP A 187 2.59 -12.09 11.07
CA ASP A 187 3.28 -12.39 12.32
C ASP A 187 3.70 -13.85 12.37
N THR A 188 4.84 -14.12 11.75
CA THR A 188 5.42 -15.48 11.68
C THR A 188 5.69 -16.10 13.05
N ALA A 189 5.90 -15.29 14.11
CA ALA A 189 6.13 -15.79 15.45
C ALA A 189 4.80 -16.25 16.09
N ALA A 190 3.75 -15.46 15.97
CA ALA A 190 2.41 -15.84 16.43
C ALA A 190 1.88 -17.06 15.69
N VAL A 191 2.04 -17.13 14.36
CA VAL A 191 1.65 -18.30 13.55
C VAL A 191 2.40 -19.56 14.02
N ARG A 192 3.72 -19.47 14.24
CA ARG A 192 4.50 -20.60 14.75
C ARG A 192 4.04 -21.05 16.13
N ALA A 193 3.82 -20.11 17.04
CA ALA A 193 3.33 -20.42 18.39
C ALA A 193 1.95 -21.12 18.35
N ALA A 194 1.05 -20.68 17.47
CA ALA A 194 -0.25 -21.33 17.26
C ALA A 194 -0.09 -22.76 16.72
N ILE A 195 0.83 -22.99 15.78
CA ILE A 195 1.14 -24.33 15.26
C ILE A 195 1.70 -25.24 16.35
N GLU A 196 2.68 -24.77 17.13
CA GLU A 196 3.27 -25.54 18.23
C GLU A 196 2.22 -25.90 19.29
N ALA A 197 1.33 -24.96 19.63
CA ALA A 197 0.21 -25.21 20.53
C ALA A 197 -0.77 -26.26 19.97
N ALA A 198 -1.07 -26.19 18.68
CA ALA A 198 -1.96 -27.14 18.01
C ALA A 198 -1.37 -28.55 17.97
N VAL A 199 -0.08 -28.70 17.64
CA VAL A 199 0.62 -29.99 17.66
C VAL A 199 0.69 -30.55 19.08
N LYS A 200 0.93 -29.69 20.09
CA LYS A 200 0.93 -30.11 21.50
C LYS A 200 -0.44 -30.61 21.94
N ALA A 201 -1.52 -29.95 21.52
CA ALA A 201 -2.89 -30.36 21.84
C ALA A 201 -3.32 -31.61 21.07
N ASN A 202 -2.88 -31.76 19.82
CA ASN A 202 -3.16 -32.90 18.96
C ASN A 202 -1.89 -33.38 18.25
N PRO A 203 -1.19 -34.38 18.82
CA PRO A 203 0.05 -34.91 18.25
C PRO A 203 -0.10 -35.52 16.85
N LYS A 204 -1.32 -35.81 16.38
CA LYS A 204 -1.56 -36.29 15.00
C LYS A 204 -1.28 -35.22 13.94
N LEU A 205 -1.20 -33.95 14.33
CA LEU A 205 -0.85 -32.83 13.46
C LEU A 205 0.67 -32.68 13.29
N ALA A 206 1.48 -33.44 14.03
CA ALA A 206 2.92 -33.47 13.84
C ALA A 206 3.28 -34.06 12.47
N ALA A 207 4.33 -33.55 11.84
CA ALA A 207 4.88 -34.13 10.64
C ALA A 207 5.31 -35.58 10.94
N ALA A 208 4.90 -36.51 10.07
CA ALA A 208 5.49 -37.83 10.10
C ALA A 208 7.01 -37.71 9.93
N PRO A 209 7.82 -38.47 10.68
CA PRO A 209 9.25 -38.45 10.48
C PRO A 209 9.52 -38.74 9.00
N SER A 210 10.32 -37.90 8.34
CA SER A 210 10.85 -38.20 7.02
C SER A 210 11.72 -39.44 7.16
N GLY A 211 11.10 -40.61 7.07
CA GLY A 211 11.75 -41.88 7.36
C GLY A 211 12.88 -42.15 6.38
N PRO A 212 13.84 -43.03 6.74
CA PRO A 212 14.79 -43.60 5.80
C PRO A 212 14.06 -44.11 4.55
N PRO A 213 14.70 -44.11 3.35
CA PRO A 213 14.04 -44.55 2.12
C PRO A 213 13.37 -45.88 2.38
N ARG A 214 12.13 -46.06 1.90
CA ARG A 214 11.38 -47.32 2.03
C ARG A 214 12.34 -48.48 1.78
N GLY A 215 12.80 -49.10 2.87
CA GLY A 215 13.80 -50.14 2.80
C GLY A 215 13.15 -51.28 2.06
N GLY A 216 13.69 -51.62 0.90
CA GLY A 216 13.60 -53.00 0.46
C GLY A 216 14.08 -53.83 1.64
N ALA A 217 13.30 -54.82 2.05
CA ALA A 217 13.82 -55.81 2.95
C ALA A 217 15.04 -56.43 2.24
N GLU A 218 16.23 -56.03 2.64
CA GLU A 218 17.47 -56.66 2.21
C GLU A 218 17.40 -58.08 2.81
N PHE A 219 16.87 -59.03 2.04
CA PHE A 219 17.01 -60.45 2.30
C PHE A 219 18.46 -60.86 2.00
N ALA A 220 19.42 -60.25 2.69
CA ALA A 220 20.76 -60.78 2.81
C ALA A 220 20.76 -61.65 4.06
N GLY A 221 20.90 -62.97 3.85
CA GLY A 221 20.85 -63.99 4.90
C GLY A 221 21.82 -63.75 6.06
N ALA A 222 21.67 -64.58 7.09
CA ALA A 222 22.38 -64.53 8.37
C ALA A 222 23.82 -63.97 8.27
N PRO A 223 24.26 -63.11 9.20
CA PRO A 223 25.60 -62.56 9.16
C PRO A 223 26.62 -63.68 9.39
N THR A 224 27.19 -64.22 8.32
CA THR A 224 28.47 -64.91 8.38
C THR A 224 29.56 -63.85 8.44
N ALA A 225 29.67 -63.18 9.59
CA ALA A 225 30.90 -62.49 9.91
C ALA A 225 31.99 -63.56 10.11
N PRO A 226 33.18 -63.45 9.49
CA PRO A 226 34.28 -64.31 9.84
C PRO A 226 34.62 -64.06 11.32
N ARG A 227 34.41 -65.07 12.18
CA ARG A 227 34.91 -65.01 13.56
C ARG A 227 36.43 -64.98 13.47
N SER A 228 37.03 -63.80 13.60
CA SER A 228 38.48 -63.71 13.85
C SER A 228 38.73 -64.39 15.19
N ALA A 229 39.55 -65.44 15.19
CA ALA A 229 39.94 -66.11 16.42
C ALA A 229 40.57 -65.09 17.37
N ALA A 230 40.03 -64.97 18.58
CA ALA A 230 40.53 -64.03 19.59
C ALA A 230 41.93 -64.44 20.10
N THR A 231 42.31 -65.70 19.90
CA THR A 231 43.59 -66.25 20.31
C THR A 231 44.17 -67.17 19.24
N LEU A 232 45.50 -67.33 19.25
CA LEU A 232 46.19 -68.31 18.39
C LEU A 232 45.69 -69.74 18.65
N HIS A 233 45.31 -70.04 19.89
CA HIS A 233 44.80 -71.35 20.27
C HIS A 233 43.44 -71.65 19.61
N ASP A 234 42.52 -70.68 19.57
CA ASP A 234 41.26 -70.78 18.84
C ASP A 234 41.47 -70.98 17.33
N ALA A 235 42.46 -70.30 16.75
CA ALA A 235 42.78 -70.44 15.33
C ALA A 235 43.28 -71.86 14.98
N ILE A 236 44.05 -72.48 15.88
CA ILE A 236 44.55 -73.84 15.71
C ILE A 236 43.41 -74.86 15.88
N ALA A 237 42.56 -74.70 16.89
CA ALA A 237 41.42 -75.56 17.13
C ALA A 237 40.43 -75.56 15.95
N ALA A 238 40.12 -74.37 15.41
CA ALA A 238 39.24 -74.23 14.25
C ALA A 238 39.82 -74.87 12.97
N ARG A 239 41.15 -75.00 12.86
CA ARG A 239 41.82 -75.55 11.67
C ARG A 239 42.05 -77.07 11.72
N LEU A 240 42.13 -77.65 12.92
CA LEU A 240 42.41 -79.08 13.10
C LEU A 240 41.20 -79.88 13.61
N GLY A 241 40.13 -79.22 14.05
CA GLY A 241 38.91 -79.85 14.56
C GLY A 241 37.77 -80.03 13.56
N GLY A 242 38.05 -79.99 12.26
CA GLY A 242 37.11 -80.25 11.17
C GLY A 242 37.33 -81.62 10.55
#